data_AF-A0A420CUQ2-F1
#
_entry.id   AF-A0A420CUQ2-F1
#
_cell.length_a   1.000
_cell.length_b   1.000
_cell.length_c   1.000
_cell.angle_alpha   90.00
_cell.angle_beta   90.00
_cell.angle_gamma   90.00
#
_symmetry.space_group_name_H-M   'P 1'
#
loop_
_entity.id
_entity.type
_entity.pdbx_description
1 polymer ?
#
loop_
_entity_poly.entity_id
_entity_poly.type
_entity_poly.pdbx_seq_one_letter_code
_entity_poly.pdbx_strand_id
1 'polypeptide(L)' 'MKNILQSIYSYKNIVVTDPDTKCSELACYQMLFGIPFKITYQRLNSNK' A
#
# COMPACT_ATOMS: atom_id res chain seq x y z
N MET A 1 11.86 8.94 -22.54
CA MET A 1 12.48 8.19 -21.41
C MET A 1 11.79 8.37 -20.04
N LYS A 2 10.66 9.10 -19.90
CA LYS A 2 9.96 9.22 -18.59
C LYS A 2 9.11 7.99 -18.22
N ASN A 3 8.59 7.25 -19.21
CA ASN A 3 7.63 6.15 -18.99
C ASN A 3 8.26 4.88 -18.37
N ILE A 4 9.56 4.67 -18.57
CA ILE A 4 10.26 3.52 -17.98
C ILE A 4 10.36 3.68 -16.47
N LEU A 5 10.75 4.86 -15.98
CA LEU A 5 10.80 5.17 -14.54
C LEU A 5 9.43 5.08 -13.87
N GLN A 6 8.38 5.48 -14.58
CA GLN A 6 6.99 5.36 -14.10
C GLN A 6 6.51 3.90 -14.02
N SER A 7 7.08 3.00 -14.84
CA SER A 7 6.82 1.56 -14.75
C SER A 7 7.65 0.86 -13.66
N ILE A 8 8.77 1.46 -13.25
CA ILE A 8 9.63 0.92 -12.17
C ILE A 8 8.95 1.09 -10.82
N TYR A 9 8.27 2.21 -10.59
CA TYR A 9 7.59 2.51 -9.33
C TYR A 9 6.08 2.52 -9.54
N SER A 10 5.41 1.47 -9.07
CA SER A 10 3.95 1.41 -9.04
C SER A 10 3.48 1.36 -7.59
N TYR A 11 2.45 2.15 -7.29
CA TYR A 11 1.83 2.22 -5.98
C TYR A 11 0.48 1.51 -6.05
N LYS A 12 0.27 0.54 -5.16
CA LYS A 12 -1.02 -0.13 -5.04
C LYS A 12 -1.49 -0.02 -3.60
N ASN A 13 -2.67 0.56 -3.40
CA ASN A 13 -3.28 0.68 -2.08
C ASN A 13 -4.40 -0.35 -1.98
N ILE A 14 -4.39 -1.15 -0.92
CA ILE A 14 -5.42 -2.15 -0.63
C ILE A 14 -5.98 -1.82 0.75
N VAL A 15 -7.31 -1.75 0.85
CA VAL A 15 -7.96 -1.67 2.15
C VAL A 15 -8.01 -3.09 2.71
N VAL A 16 -7.35 -3.28 3.85
CA VAL A 16 -7.36 -4.52 4.60
C VAL A 16 -8.08 -4.26 5.92
N THR A 17 -8.90 -5.22 6.32
CA THR A 17 -9.57 -5.19 7.62
C THR A 17 -8.88 -6.22 8.49
N ASP A 18 -8.32 -5.77 9.61
CA ASP A 18 -7.76 -6.67 10.61
C ASP A 18 -8.88 -7.55 11.18
N PRO A 19 -8.79 -8.90 11.07
CA PRO A 19 -9.84 -9.80 11.53
C PRO A 19 -10.05 -9.76 13.05
N ASP A 20 -9.03 -9.41 13.83
CA ASP A 20 -9.08 -9.42 15.29
C ASP A 20 -9.65 -8.11 15.86
N THR A 21 -9.24 -6.98 15.27
CA THR A 21 -9.62 -5.65 15.77
C THR A 21 -10.75 -4.99 14.99
N LYS A 22 -11.17 -5.58 13.85
CA LYS A 22 -12.10 -5.00 12.86
C LYS A 22 -11.68 -3.60 12.38
N CYS A 23 -10.43 -3.23 12.58
CA CYS A 23 -9.91 -1.94 12.15
C CYS A 23 -9.60 -1.99 10.66
N SER A 24 -10.07 -0.98 9.93
CA SER A 24 -9.69 -0.78 8.53
C SER A 24 -8.33 -0.11 8.47
N GLU A 25 -7.39 -0.78 7.83
CA GLU A 25 -6.04 -0.30 7.56
C GLU A 25 -5.84 -0.19 6.04
N LEU A 26 -5.15 0.85 5.61
CA LEU A 26 -4.71 1.03 4.24
C LEU A 26 -3.31 0.42 4.12
N ALA A 27 -3.20 -0.70 3.42
CA ALA A 27 -1.92 -1.29 3.05
C ALA A 27 -1.43 -0.65 1.74
N CYS A 28 -0.41 0.17 1.82
CA CYS A 28 0.25 0.78 0.66
C CYS A 28 1.44 -0.07 0.24
N TYR A 29 1.37 -0.63 -0.96
CA TYR A 29 2.42 -1.42 -1.58
C TYR A 29 3.26 -0.53 -2.48
N GLN A 30 4.56 -0.47 -2.20
CA GLN A 30 5.55 0.05 -3.11
C GLN A 30 6.11 -1.12 -3.92
N MET A 31 5.91 -1.07 -5.23
CA MET A 31 6.32 -2.12 -6.15
C MET A 31 7.53 -1.66 -6.96
N LEU A 32 8.52 -2.53 -7.09
CA LEU A 32 9.66 -2.40 -7.99
C LEU A 32 9.54 -3.50 -9.04
N PHE A 33 9.40 -3.15 -10.33
CA PHE A 33 9.18 -4.13 -11.41
C PHE A 33 7.98 -5.07 -11.17
N GLY A 34 6.92 -4.58 -10.53
CA GLY A 34 5.71 -5.38 -10.21
C GLY A 34 5.85 -6.29 -8.99
N ILE A 35 7.01 -6.32 -8.33
CA ILE A 35 7.24 -7.08 -7.09
C ILE A 35 7.13 -6.12 -5.89
N PRO A 36 6.33 -6.46 -4.86
CA PRO A 36 6.25 -5.65 -3.65
C PRO A 36 7.57 -5.74 -2.87
N PHE A 37 8.23 -4.61 -2.63
CA PHE A 37 9.45 -4.55 -1.82
C PHE A 37 9.24 -3.84 -0.48
N LYS A 38 8.18 -3.04 -0.36
CA LYS A 38 7.81 -2.37 0.87
C LYS A 38 6.30 -2.27 0.99
N ILE A 39 5.80 -2.62 2.17
CA ILE A 39 4.38 -2.51 2.52
C ILE A 39 4.32 -1.62 3.76
N THR A 40 3.52 -0.56 3.69
CA THR A 40 3.27 0.33 4.83
C THR A 40 1.78 0.31 5.15
N TYR A 41 1.45 0.23 6.44
CA TYR A 41 0.08 0.21 6.91
C TYR A 41 -0.27 1.56 7.51
N GLN A 42 -1.40 2.13 7.10
CA GLN A 42 -1.94 3.35 7.66
C GLN A 42 -3.34 3.07 8.20
N ARG A 43 -3.55 3.21 9.50
CA ARG A 43 -4.88 3.05 10.11
C ARG A 43 -5.80 4.15 9.60
N LEU A 44 -6.94 3.76 9.03
CA LEU A 44 -7.94 4.70 8.53
C LEU A 44 -8.80 5.26 9.67
N ASN A 45 -8.91 4.52 10.78
CA ASN A 45 -9.68 4.90 11.97
C ASN A 45 -8.80 5.41 13.12
N SER A 46 -7.88 6.33 12.85
CA SER A 46 -7.28 7.12 13.94
C SER A 46 -8.17 8.33 14.25
N ASN A 47 -9.39 8.07 14.73
CA ASN A 47 -10.21 9.10 15.37
C ASN A 47 -9.70 9.23 16.82
N LYS A 48 -8.70 10.09 17.03
CA LYS A 48 -8.32 10.59 18.34
C LYS A 48 -7.81 12.01 18.21
#